data_AF-A0AA97A3P9-F1
#
_entry.id   AF-A0AA97A3P9-F1
#
_cell.length_a   1.000
_cell.length_b   1.000
_cell.length_c   1.000
_cell.angle_alpha   90.00
_cell.angle_beta   90.00
_cell.angle_gamma   90.00
#
_symmetry.space_group_name_H-M   'P 1'
#
loop_
_entity.id
_entity.type
_entity.pdbx_description
1 polymer ?
#
loop_
_entity_poly.entity_id
_entity_poly.type
_entity_poly.pdbx_seq_one_letter_code
_entity_poly.pdbx_strand_id
1 'polypeptide(L)'
;MTRTTQNKTQDKEKKEKKKTGRKSKTGEKKEPAKTQKIIPAESDDDFLEHFDQERLMESTQIFSAISSDMRQRMIQLISEDSRHISSIARELNISVPVAAKHIKILEDAGLVERKIFGKTHVLSLKKNSFNTAFDSFAPVKRLEVEKGTTLMEAFKSVAIVEVKNIGGRNFIVAADGEEGYFLYEVNGKLIDKRAEEFVLEEDSVISWKRLEPVTKKKLVVSVKKEEK
;
A
#
# COMPACT_ATOMS: atom_id res chain seq x y z
N MET A 1 63.72 -31.47 42.59
CA MET A 1 64.87 -30.58 42.83
C MET A 1 64.38 -29.14 42.86
N THR A 2 64.61 -28.46 44.00
CA THR A 2 64.78 -27.00 44.22
C THR A 2 63.69 -26.02 43.71
N ARG A 3 62.90 -25.41 44.62
CA ARG A 3 63.07 -24.04 45.22
C ARG A 3 62.57 -22.92 44.26
N THR A 4 61.85 -21.85 44.62
CA THR A 4 61.75 -21.10 45.89
C THR A 4 60.79 -19.88 45.73
N THR A 5 60.14 -19.47 46.84
CA THR A 5 59.55 -18.14 47.23
C THR A 5 58.42 -17.50 46.41
N GLN A 6 57.23 -17.24 47.00
CA GLN A 6 56.86 -16.10 47.88
C GLN A 6 57.16 -14.72 47.26
N ASN A 7 56.14 -13.90 46.96
CA ASN A 7 55.75 -12.80 47.86
C ASN A 7 54.51 -12.03 47.37
N LYS A 8 53.64 -11.68 48.31
CA LYS A 8 52.49 -10.76 48.19
C LYS A 8 52.89 -9.50 48.97
N THR A 9 53.07 -8.36 48.32
CA THR A 9 53.11 -7.03 48.97
C THR A 9 52.82 -6.01 47.87
N GLN A 10 51.57 -5.58 47.75
CA GLN A 10 51.10 -4.24 48.15
C GLN A 10 51.89 -3.12 47.45
N ASP A 11 51.30 -2.47 46.44
CA ASP A 11 50.36 -1.34 46.59
C ASP A 11 51.12 -0.01 46.79
N LYS A 12 50.70 1.00 46.02
CA LYS A 12 51.21 2.38 45.92
C LYS A 12 52.43 2.64 45.03
N GLU A 13 52.16 2.70 43.73
CA GLU A 13 52.53 3.92 43.00
C GLU A 13 51.28 4.46 42.28
N LYS A 14 50.79 5.55 42.86
CA LYS A 14 49.60 6.30 42.50
C LYS A 14 50.09 7.56 41.81
N LYS A 15 49.36 7.96 40.75
CA LYS A 15 49.55 9.17 39.92
C LYS A 15 50.60 8.93 38.83
N GLU A 16 50.31 9.01 37.54
CA GLU A 16 49.59 10.08 36.87
C GLU A 16 49.37 9.68 35.40
N LYS A 17 48.12 9.44 34.99
CA LYS A 17 47.58 9.86 33.69
C LYS A 17 46.07 9.66 33.67
N LYS A 18 45.42 10.77 33.96
CA LYS A 18 43.98 11.01 33.92
C LYS A 18 43.56 11.18 32.46
N LYS A 19 42.33 10.75 32.18
CA LYS A 19 41.39 11.24 31.14
C LYS A 19 41.63 10.74 29.70
N THR A 20 40.69 9.90 29.26
CA THR A 20 39.72 10.07 28.14
C THR A 20 39.26 8.66 27.76
N GLY A 21 38.00 8.29 27.61
CA GLY A 21 36.72 8.97 27.67
C GLY A 21 35.69 7.92 27.23
N ARG A 22 34.67 7.73 28.07
CA ARG A 22 33.34 7.12 27.84
C ARG A 22 33.15 6.24 26.59
N LYS A 23 32.96 4.93 26.83
CA LYS A 23 32.06 4.09 26.03
C LYS A 23 30.63 4.63 26.19
N SER A 24 30.12 5.34 25.18
CA SER A 24 28.68 5.61 25.06
C SER A 24 27.99 4.38 24.49
N LYS A 25 27.60 3.45 25.37
CA LYS A 25 26.44 2.59 25.12
C LYS A 25 25.21 3.46 25.34
N THR A 26 24.74 4.14 24.29
CA THR A 26 23.36 4.59 24.23
C THR A 26 22.53 3.33 24.04
N GLY A 27 22.16 2.70 25.16
CA GLY A 27 21.00 1.83 25.16
C GLY A 27 19.82 2.73 24.85
N GLU A 28 19.26 2.60 23.65
CA GLU A 28 17.85 2.91 23.46
C GLU A 28 17.11 2.13 24.53
N LYS A 29 16.59 2.84 25.53
CA LYS A 29 15.49 2.33 26.33
C LYS A 29 14.38 2.06 25.32
N LYS A 30 14.17 0.78 24.98
CA LYS A 30 12.87 0.37 24.46
C LYS A 30 11.88 0.65 25.59
N GLU A 31 11.24 1.81 25.54
CA GLU A 31 9.97 1.99 26.22
C GLU A 31 9.06 0.84 25.79
N PRO A 32 8.32 0.20 26.71
CA PRO A 32 7.34 -0.80 26.32
C PRO A 32 6.34 -0.10 25.41
N ALA A 33 6.22 -0.57 24.17
CA ALA A 33 5.16 -0.11 23.28
C ALA A 33 3.84 -0.29 24.04
N LYS A 34 3.08 0.81 24.19
CA LYS A 34 1.71 0.78 24.69
C LYS A 34 0.98 -0.32 23.93
N THR A 35 0.44 -1.29 24.66
CA THR A 35 -0.03 -2.55 24.08
C THR A 35 -1.37 -2.29 23.40
N GLN A 36 -1.32 -2.02 22.09
CA GLN A 36 -2.51 -1.92 21.23
C GLN A 36 -3.16 -3.30 21.16
N LYS A 37 -4.49 -3.35 21.15
CA LYS A 37 -5.25 -4.60 21.25
C LYS A 37 -5.81 -4.98 19.89
N ILE A 38 -5.48 -6.18 19.43
CA ILE A 38 -6.14 -6.76 18.24
C ILE A 38 -7.51 -7.27 18.67
N ILE A 39 -8.55 -6.83 17.97
CA ILE A 39 -9.94 -7.23 18.24
C ILE A 39 -10.30 -8.44 17.36
N PRO A 40 -10.98 -9.47 17.88
CA PRO A 40 -11.51 -10.55 17.05
C PRO A 40 -12.44 -10.06 15.94
N ALA A 41 -12.45 -10.75 14.81
CA ALA A 41 -13.25 -10.37 13.63
C ALA A 41 -14.77 -10.49 13.81
N GLU A 42 -15.25 -11.01 14.95
CA GLU A 42 -16.65 -11.39 15.20
C GLU A 42 -17.41 -10.44 16.15
N SER A 43 -16.90 -9.25 16.46
CA SER A 43 -17.63 -8.29 17.30
C SER A 43 -18.77 -7.61 16.53
N ASP A 44 -19.93 -7.48 17.19
CA ASP A 44 -21.15 -6.75 16.75
C ASP A 44 -20.89 -5.24 16.61
N ASP A 45 -20.06 -4.84 15.64
CA ASP A 45 -19.73 -3.45 15.36
C ASP A 45 -20.36 -3.02 14.03
N ASP A 46 -21.41 -2.20 14.13
CA ASP A 46 -22.21 -1.66 13.03
C ASP A 46 -21.36 -0.94 11.97
N PHE A 47 -20.26 -0.30 12.38
CA PHE A 47 -19.35 0.38 11.46
C PHE A 47 -18.66 -0.60 10.49
N LEU A 48 -18.30 -1.79 10.98
CA LEU A 48 -17.56 -2.78 10.21
C LEU A 48 -18.46 -3.63 9.33
N GLU A 49 -19.66 -3.98 9.79
CA GLU A 49 -20.63 -4.69 8.94
C GLU A 49 -20.96 -3.89 7.68
N HIS A 50 -21.18 -2.58 7.82
CA HIS A 50 -21.41 -1.70 6.69
C HIS A 50 -20.19 -1.63 5.75
N PHE A 51 -18.98 -1.51 6.31
CA PHE A 51 -17.74 -1.44 5.54
C PHE A 51 -17.44 -2.72 4.74
N ASP A 52 -17.59 -3.90 5.35
CA ASP A 52 -17.35 -5.17 4.68
C ASP A 52 -18.43 -5.46 3.63
N GLN A 53 -19.68 -5.12 3.92
CA GLN A 53 -20.78 -5.31 2.98
C GLN A 53 -20.64 -4.42 1.73
N GLU A 54 -20.22 -3.16 1.89
CA GLU A 54 -19.98 -2.24 0.77
C GLU A 54 -18.88 -2.77 -0.18
N ARG A 55 -17.76 -3.26 0.37
CA ARG A 55 -16.65 -3.82 -0.43
C ARG A 55 -17.04 -5.11 -1.17
N LEU A 56 -17.81 -5.97 -0.52
CA LEU A 56 -18.30 -7.20 -1.15
C LEU A 56 -19.29 -6.89 -2.29
N MET A 57 -20.11 -5.85 -2.13
CA MET A 57 -21.00 -5.40 -3.20
C MET A 57 -20.21 -4.88 -4.41
N GLU A 58 -19.16 -4.08 -4.20
CA GLU A 58 -18.32 -3.54 -5.29
C GLU A 58 -17.65 -4.67 -6.10
N SER A 59 -17.01 -5.62 -5.42
CA SER A 59 -16.34 -6.73 -6.11
C SER A 59 -17.32 -7.62 -6.86
N THR A 60 -18.49 -7.89 -6.27
CA THR A 60 -19.58 -8.64 -6.91
C THR A 60 -20.07 -7.97 -8.20
N GLN A 61 -20.24 -6.64 -8.20
CA GLN A 61 -20.65 -5.90 -9.39
C GLN A 61 -19.62 -6.02 -10.50
N ILE A 62 -18.33 -5.87 -10.18
CA ILE A 62 -17.24 -6.02 -11.16
C ILE A 62 -17.19 -7.44 -11.72
N PHE A 63 -17.18 -8.46 -10.87
CA PHE A 63 -17.11 -9.87 -11.31
C PHE A 63 -18.33 -10.26 -12.16
N SER A 64 -19.53 -9.83 -11.76
CA SER A 64 -20.74 -10.02 -12.57
C SER A 64 -20.65 -9.28 -13.91
N ALA A 65 -20.13 -8.06 -13.94
CA ALA A 65 -19.96 -7.30 -15.17
C ALA A 65 -18.92 -7.92 -16.12
N ILE A 66 -17.89 -8.62 -15.63
CA ILE A 66 -16.90 -9.26 -16.51
C ILE A 66 -17.20 -10.71 -16.84
N SER A 67 -18.17 -11.37 -16.19
CA SER A 67 -18.52 -12.78 -16.44
C SER A 67 -19.15 -13.08 -17.81
N SER A 68 -19.30 -12.08 -18.68
CA SER A 68 -19.87 -12.23 -20.02
C SER A 68 -18.80 -12.08 -21.10
N ASP A 69 -18.68 -13.08 -21.96
CA ASP A 69 -17.78 -13.07 -23.13
C ASP A 69 -17.94 -11.82 -24.00
N MET A 70 -19.19 -11.40 -24.24
CA MET A 70 -19.48 -10.21 -25.04
C MET A 70 -18.92 -8.94 -24.38
N ARG A 71 -19.07 -8.81 -23.05
CA ARG A 71 -18.55 -7.66 -22.30
C ARG A 71 -17.04 -7.69 -22.21
N GLN A 72 -16.42 -8.86 -22.07
CA GLN A 72 -14.96 -9.02 -22.14
C GLN A 72 -14.41 -8.58 -23.50
N ARG A 73 -15.07 -8.95 -24.61
CA ARG A 73 -14.68 -8.47 -25.96
C ARG A 73 -14.83 -6.95 -26.08
N MET A 74 -15.89 -6.35 -25.53
CA MET A 74 -16.03 -4.88 -25.49
C MET A 74 -14.90 -4.23 -24.70
N ILE A 75 -14.55 -4.77 -23.53
CA ILE A 75 -13.42 -4.28 -22.72
C ILE A 75 -12.12 -4.35 -23.52
N GLN A 76 -11.85 -5.46 -24.21
CA GLN A 76 -10.67 -5.60 -25.07
C GLN A 76 -10.60 -4.49 -26.12
N LEU A 77 -11.67 -4.26 -26.87
CA LEU A 77 -11.74 -3.21 -27.89
C LEU A 77 -11.50 -1.80 -27.31
N ILE A 78 -12.09 -1.50 -26.15
CA ILE A 78 -11.96 -0.19 -25.48
C ILE A 78 -10.58 -0.02 -24.81
N SER A 79 -9.92 -1.13 -24.46
CA SER A 79 -8.61 -1.11 -23.78
C SER A 79 -7.48 -0.66 -24.70
N GLU A 80 -7.60 -0.94 -26.00
CA GLU A 80 -6.67 -0.50 -27.03
C GLU A 80 -6.76 1.02 -27.23
N ASP A 81 -7.97 1.52 -27.47
CA ASP A 81 -8.24 2.92 -27.74
C ASP A 81 -9.67 3.30 -27.32
N SER A 82 -9.90 4.60 -27.11
CA SER A 82 -11.26 5.09 -26.87
C SER A 82 -12.10 4.96 -28.14
N ARG A 83 -13.27 4.30 -28.06
CA ARG A 83 -14.08 3.95 -29.24
C ARG A 83 -15.51 4.49 -29.15
N HIS A 84 -16.10 4.73 -30.32
CA HIS A 84 -17.53 4.99 -30.41
C HIS A 84 -18.35 3.73 -30.19
N ILE A 85 -19.50 3.87 -29.54
CA ILE A 85 -20.42 2.77 -29.33
C ILE A 85 -20.87 2.09 -30.64
N SER A 86 -21.07 2.88 -31.70
CA SER A 86 -21.41 2.36 -33.03
C SER A 86 -20.28 1.56 -33.66
N SER A 87 -19.03 1.96 -33.45
CA SER A 87 -17.86 1.20 -33.91
C SER A 87 -17.76 -0.15 -33.22
N ILE A 88 -17.96 -0.19 -31.89
CA ILE A 88 -17.98 -1.42 -31.10
C ILE A 88 -19.11 -2.35 -31.58
N ALA A 89 -20.31 -1.80 -31.78
CA ALA A 89 -21.45 -2.57 -32.27
C ALA A 89 -21.16 -3.22 -33.64
N ARG A 90 -20.56 -2.46 -34.56
CA ARG A 90 -20.16 -2.95 -35.89
C ARG A 90 -19.11 -4.05 -35.81
N GLU A 91 -18.08 -3.87 -35.00
CA GLU A 91 -16.96 -4.80 -34.86
C GLU A 91 -17.36 -6.11 -34.19
N LEU A 92 -18.29 -6.05 -33.24
CA LEU A 92 -18.86 -7.23 -32.58
C LEU A 92 -20.08 -7.83 -33.30
N ASN A 93 -20.47 -7.26 -34.45
CA ASN A 93 -21.61 -7.66 -35.26
C ASN A 93 -22.94 -7.76 -34.46
N ILE A 94 -23.20 -6.72 -33.65
CA ILE A 94 -24.42 -6.58 -32.85
C ILE A 94 -25.10 -5.23 -33.12
N SER A 95 -26.35 -5.08 -32.70
CA SER A 95 -27.04 -3.81 -32.81
C SER A 95 -26.53 -2.80 -31.78
N VAL A 96 -26.61 -1.50 -32.11
CA VAL A 96 -26.23 -0.41 -31.20
C VAL A 96 -27.01 -0.45 -29.87
N PRO A 97 -28.33 -0.75 -29.84
CA PRO A 97 -29.06 -0.90 -28.57
C PRO A 97 -28.53 -2.06 -27.70
N VAL A 98 -28.15 -3.19 -28.32
CA VAL A 98 -27.55 -4.32 -27.59
C VAL A 98 -26.19 -3.92 -27.03
N ALA A 99 -25.35 -3.27 -27.83
CA ALA A 99 -24.09 -2.71 -27.36
C ALA A 99 -24.30 -1.74 -26.18
N ALA A 100 -25.28 -0.84 -26.27
CA ALA A 100 -25.60 0.13 -25.22
C ALA A 100 -25.99 -0.54 -23.91
N LYS A 101 -26.75 -1.63 -23.96
CA LYS A 101 -27.10 -2.42 -22.76
C LYS A 101 -25.87 -3.01 -22.09
N HIS A 102 -24.96 -3.59 -22.86
CA HIS A 102 -23.71 -4.15 -22.31
C HIS A 102 -22.79 -3.07 -21.73
N ILE A 103 -22.64 -1.95 -22.43
CA ILE A 103 -21.86 -0.81 -21.97
C ILE A 103 -22.43 -0.24 -20.68
N LYS A 104 -23.76 -0.15 -20.55
CA LYS A 104 -24.39 0.36 -19.32
C LYS A 104 -24.03 -0.49 -18.10
N ILE A 105 -24.04 -1.82 -18.23
CA ILE A 105 -23.60 -2.74 -17.16
C ILE A 105 -22.13 -2.48 -16.79
N LEU A 106 -21.26 -2.26 -17.78
CA LEU A 106 -19.85 -1.96 -17.55
C LEU A 106 -19.62 -0.58 -16.92
N GLU A 107 -20.47 0.41 -17.24
CA GLU A 107 -20.47 1.74 -16.62
C GLU A 107 -20.94 1.67 -15.16
N ASP A 108 -21.99 0.91 -14.89
CA ASP A 108 -22.57 0.73 -13.55
C ASP A 108 -21.59 0.00 -12.63
N ALA A 109 -20.81 -0.95 -13.17
CA ALA A 109 -19.69 -1.58 -12.45
C ALA A 109 -18.41 -0.72 -12.41
N GLY A 110 -18.46 0.52 -12.89
CA GLY A 110 -17.33 1.45 -12.84
C GLY A 110 -16.14 1.10 -13.75
N LEU A 111 -16.28 0.15 -14.68
CA LEU A 111 -15.20 -0.32 -15.56
C LEU A 111 -15.03 0.56 -16.81
N VAL A 112 -16.10 1.18 -17.29
CA VAL A 112 -16.11 2.03 -18.48
C VAL A 112 -16.58 3.43 -18.12
N GLU A 113 -16.01 4.44 -18.77
CA GLU A 113 -16.51 5.80 -18.75
C GLU A 113 -16.98 6.23 -20.15
N ARG A 114 -17.95 7.15 -20.17
CA ARG A 114 -18.53 7.70 -21.40
C ARG A 114 -18.36 9.21 -21.42
N LYS A 115 -17.79 9.72 -22.50
CA LYS A 115 -17.72 11.15 -22.82
C LYS A 115 -18.65 11.44 -23.99
N ILE A 116 -19.48 12.48 -23.83
CA ILE A 116 -20.49 12.86 -24.82
C ILE A 116 -20.02 14.13 -25.53
N PHE A 117 -19.87 14.04 -26.85
CA PHE A 117 -19.53 15.16 -27.73
C PHE A 117 -20.69 15.38 -28.71
N GLY A 118 -21.63 16.25 -28.35
CA GLY A 118 -22.87 16.42 -29.11
C GLY A 118 -23.69 15.13 -29.14
N LYS A 119 -23.87 14.52 -30.33
CA LYS A 119 -24.56 13.22 -30.50
C LYS A 119 -23.62 12.01 -30.36
N THR A 120 -22.34 12.26 -30.16
CA THR A 120 -21.30 11.23 -30.25
C THR A 120 -20.92 10.75 -28.85
N HIS A 121 -21.00 9.44 -28.63
CA HIS A 121 -20.60 8.79 -27.39
C HIS A 121 -19.24 8.11 -27.59
N VAL A 122 -18.24 8.55 -26.84
CA VAL A 122 -16.89 7.96 -26.81
C VAL A 122 -16.72 7.21 -25.50
N LEU A 123 -16.29 5.96 -25.58
CA LEU A 123 -16.12 5.07 -24.44
C LEU A 123 -14.62 4.83 -24.20
N SER A 124 -14.21 4.88 -22.93
CA SER A 124 -12.84 4.61 -22.49
C SER A 124 -12.83 3.70 -21.25
N LEU A 125 -11.76 2.93 -21.09
CA LEU A 125 -11.59 2.03 -19.95
C LEU A 125 -11.13 2.82 -18.72
N LYS A 126 -11.80 2.62 -17.58
CA LYS A 126 -11.31 3.08 -16.28
C LYS A 126 -10.29 2.08 -15.74
N LYS A 127 -9.02 2.25 -16.16
CA LYS A 127 -7.93 1.29 -15.91
C LYS A 127 -7.72 0.94 -14.42
N ASN A 128 -8.03 1.84 -13.51
CA ASN A 128 -7.82 1.62 -12.08
C ASN A 128 -8.95 0.81 -11.41
N SER A 129 -10.13 0.71 -12.04
CA SER A 129 -11.30 0.06 -11.43
C SER A 129 -11.14 -1.45 -11.27
N PHE A 130 -10.28 -2.10 -12.06
CA PHE A 130 -10.00 -3.52 -11.87
C PHE A 130 -9.20 -3.81 -10.60
N ASN A 131 -8.42 -2.83 -10.12
CA ASN A 131 -7.61 -3.01 -8.92
C ASN A 131 -8.50 -3.10 -7.67
N THR A 132 -9.60 -2.34 -7.62
CA THR A 132 -10.50 -2.34 -6.47
C THR A 132 -11.34 -3.61 -6.36
N ALA A 133 -11.51 -4.37 -7.45
CA ALA A 133 -12.23 -5.64 -7.45
C ALA A 133 -11.64 -6.67 -6.48
N PHE A 134 -10.33 -6.60 -6.22
CA PHE A 134 -9.65 -7.51 -5.31
C PHE A 134 -9.59 -6.98 -3.88
N ASP A 135 -9.96 -5.72 -3.65
CA ASP A 135 -9.85 -5.11 -2.32
C ASP A 135 -10.66 -5.93 -1.32
N SER A 136 -11.85 -6.45 -1.66
CA SER A 136 -12.67 -7.28 -0.74
C SER A 136 -11.99 -8.55 -0.24
N PHE A 137 -10.92 -9.03 -0.90
CA PHE A 137 -10.17 -10.21 -0.46
C PHE A 137 -8.96 -9.88 0.41
N ALA A 138 -8.63 -8.59 0.57
CA ALA A 138 -7.53 -8.18 1.43
C ALA A 138 -7.86 -8.50 2.90
N PRO A 139 -6.97 -9.20 3.63
CA PRO A 139 -7.19 -9.52 5.03
C PRO A 139 -7.40 -8.26 5.87
N VAL A 140 -8.45 -8.24 6.68
CA VAL A 140 -8.74 -7.14 7.61
C VAL A 140 -8.24 -7.53 9.01
N LYS A 141 -7.36 -6.70 9.58
CA LYS A 141 -6.93 -6.82 10.98
C LYS A 141 -7.55 -5.66 11.77
N ARG A 142 -8.28 -5.97 12.84
CA ARG A 142 -8.88 -4.96 13.73
C ARG A 142 -7.87 -4.58 14.82
N LEU A 143 -7.74 -3.28 15.06
CA LEU A 143 -6.77 -2.75 16.01
C LEU A 143 -7.39 -1.60 16.78
N GLU A 144 -7.38 -1.71 18.11
CA GLU A 144 -7.68 -0.61 19.01
C GLU A 144 -6.38 0.12 19.37
N VAL A 145 -6.35 1.43 19.11
CA VAL A 145 -5.19 2.29 19.41
C VAL A 145 -5.58 3.44 20.31
N GLU A 146 -4.65 3.90 21.13
CA GLU A 146 -4.86 5.13 21.90
C GLU A 146 -4.93 6.34 20.94
N LYS A 147 -5.77 7.33 21.28
CA LYS A 147 -5.83 8.59 20.57
C LYS A 147 -4.44 9.26 20.52
N GLY A 148 -4.04 9.74 19.34
CA GLY A 148 -2.72 10.31 19.15
C GLY A 148 -1.67 9.30 18.62
N THR A 149 -2.03 8.02 18.50
CA THR A 149 -1.15 7.00 17.88
C THR A 149 -0.88 7.36 16.43
N THR A 150 0.38 7.28 16.01
CA THR A 150 0.74 7.51 14.60
C THR A 150 0.37 6.30 13.75
N LEU A 151 0.12 6.53 12.47
CA LEU A 151 -0.25 5.46 11.54
C LEU A 151 0.83 4.38 11.42
N MET A 152 2.11 4.77 11.45
CA MET A 152 3.24 3.84 11.42
C MET A 152 3.31 2.96 12.68
N GLU A 153 3.03 3.52 13.86
CA GLU A 153 2.99 2.75 15.10
C GLU A 153 1.84 1.75 15.10
N ALA A 154 0.67 2.17 14.63
CA ALA A 154 -0.49 1.29 14.45
C ALA A 154 -0.18 0.16 13.46
N PHE A 155 0.47 0.44 12.33
CA PHE A 155 0.78 -0.60 11.36
C PHE A 155 1.81 -1.61 11.86
N LYS A 156 2.85 -1.15 12.57
CA LYS A 156 3.89 -2.01 13.17
C LYS A 156 3.37 -2.96 14.23
N SER A 157 2.21 -2.72 14.83
CA SER A 157 1.63 -3.63 15.81
C SER A 157 0.88 -4.81 15.16
N VAL A 158 0.47 -4.66 13.91
CA VAL A 158 -0.29 -5.68 13.16
C VAL A 158 0.51 -6.36 12.06
N ALA A 159 1.65 -5.80 11.65
CA ALA A 159 2.49 -6.33 10.58
C ALA A 159 3.99 -6.25 10.91
N ILE A 160 4.75 -7.22 10.42
CA ILE A 160 6.22 -7.16 10.45
C ILE A 160 6.67 -6.36 9.24
N VAL A 161 7.26 -5.19 9.47
CA VAL A 161 7.61 -4.26 8.39
C VAL A 161 9.10 -3.95 8.35
N GLU A 162 9.63 -3.86 7.14
CA GLU A 162 10.96 -3.33 6.89
C GLU A 162 10.85 -1.91 6.34
N VAL A 163 11.58 -0.98 6.96
CA VAL A 163 11.55 0.43 6.59
C VAL A 163 12.94 0.86 6.12
N LYS A 164 13.00 1.51 4.96
CA LYS A 164 14.22 2.06 4.40
C LYS A 164 14.13 3.58 4.28
N ASN A 165 15.17 4.28 4.73
CA ASN A 165 15.28 5.71 4.49
C ASN A 165 15.84 5.97 3.09
N ILE A 166 15.07 6.61 2.23
CA ILE A 166 15.46 7.01 0.87
C ILE A 166 15.21 8.51 0.75
N GLY A 167 16.29 9.29 0.63
CA GLY A 167 16.20 10.75 0.47
C GLY A 167 15.54 11.47 1.66
N GLY A 168 15.75 10.99 2.88
CA GLY A 168 15.16 11.59 4.10
C GLY A 168 13.70 11.25 4.33
N ARG A 169 13.13 10.33 3.53
CA ARG A 169 11.78 9.76 3.71
C ARG A 169 11.90 8.28 4.02
N ASN A 170 11.07 7.80 4.93
CA ASN A 170 10.96 6.39 5.24
C ASN A 170 9.94 5.75 4.31
N PHE A 171 10.34 4.67 3.67
CA PHE A 171 9.47 3.84 2.84
C PHE A 171 9.40 2.45 3.44
N ILE A 172 8.20 1.89 3.53
CA ILE A 172 8.03 0.47 3.81
C ILE A 172 8.42 -0.28 2.54
N VAL A 173 9.45 -1.11 2.66
CA VAL A 173 10.05 -1.90 1.55
C VAL A 173 9.74 -3.39 1.66
N ALA A 174 9.19 -3.82 2.80
CA ALA A 174 8.56 -5.13 2.96
C ALA A 174 7.52 -5.10 4.07
N ALA A 175 6.47 -5.92 3.95
CA ALA A 175 5.48 -6.14 5.00
C ALA A 175 5.03 -7.61 5.00
N ASP A 176 4.97 -8.24 6.18
CA ASP A 176 4.56 -9.64 6.37
C ASP A 176 5.32 -10.63 5.46
N GLY A 177 6.59 -10.34 5.16
CA GLY A 177 7.47 -11.16 4.31
C GLY A 177 7.37 -10.88 2.82
N GLU A 178 6.48 -9.98 2.38
CA GLU A 178 6.38 -9.55 0.99
C GLU A 178 7.24 -8.31 0.73
N GLU A 179 8.20 -8.42 -0.19
CA GLU A 179 9.01 -7.29 -0.66
C GLU A 179 8.20 -6.37 -1.60
N GLY A 180 8.39 -5.06 -1.46
CA GLY A 180 7.76 -4.06 -2.32
C GLY A 180 7.61 -2.71 -1.65
N TYR A 181 7.32 -1.66 -2.43
CA TYR A 181 6.99 -0.35 -1.87
C TYR A 181 5.51 -0.31 -1.51
N PHE A 182 5.18 0.19 -0.33
CA PHE A 182 3.79 0.30 0.11
C PHE A 182 3.35 1.77 0.19
N LEU A 183 2.11 2.03 -0.20
CA LEU A 183 1.37 3.27 0.03
C LEU A 183 0.21 3.00 0.98
N TYR A 184 -0.36 4.05 1.56
CA TYR A 184 -1.55 3.93 2.39
C TYR A 184 -2.65 4.90 1.96
N GLU A 185 -3.89 4.45 2.12
CA GLU A 185 -5.09 5.25 2.01
C GLU A 185 -5.77 5.33 3.38
N VAL A 186 -6.40 6.47 3.67
CA VAL A 186 -7.24 6.68 4.85
C VAL A 186 -8.65 6.99 4.36
N ASN A 187 -9.62 6.18 4.78
CA ASN A 187 -11.02 6.28 4.36
C ASN A 187 -11.15 6.36 2.82
N GLY A 188 -10.42 5.49 2.12
CA GLY A 188 -10.41 5.40 0.65
C GLY A 188 -9.67 6.51 -0.09
N LYS A 189 -8.99 7.43 0.62
CA LYS A 189 -8.23 8.53 0.00
C LYS A 189 -6.73 8.36 0.21
N LEU A 190 -5.97 8.48 -0.86
CA LEU A 190 -4.51 8.49 -0.80
C LEU A 190 -4.03 9.75 -0.07
N ILE A 191 -3.17 9.57 0.93
CA ILE A 191 -2.66 10.65 1.77
C ILE A 191 -1.19 10.93 1.45
N ASP A 192 -0.83 12.20 1.23
CA ASP A 192 0.54 12.65 0.92
C ASP A 192 1.38 13.01 2.17
N LYS A 193 0.87 12.69 3.37
CA LYS A 193 1.61 12.81 4.63
C LYS A 193 2.47 11.56 4.86
N ARG A 194 3.54 11.69 5.63
CA ARG A 194 4.29 10.51 6.09
C ARG A 194 3.45 9.74 7.10
N ALA A 195 3.53 8.41 7.10
CA ALA A 195 2.80 7.60 8.06
C ALA A 195 3.26 7.85 9.52
N GLU A 196 4.48 8.34 9.71
CA GLU A 196 5.00 8.79 11.01
C GLU A 196 4.41 10.14 11.47
N GLU A 197 3.86 10.93 10.55
CA GLU A 197 3.30 12.26 10.83
C GLU A 197 1.76 12.25 10.81
N PHE A 198 1.15 11.15 10.36
CA PHE A 198 -0.29 11.00 10.35
C PHE A 198 -0.77 10.44 11.68
N VAL A 199 -1.56 11.25 12.40
CA VAL A 199 -2.08 10.92 13.73
C VAL A 199 -3.53 10.46 13.61
N LEU A 200 -3.87 9.35 14.27
CA LEU A 200 -5.24 8.83 14.35
C LEU A 200 -5.99 9.55 15.48
N GLU A 201 -6.99 10.33 15.11
CA GLU A 201 -7.83 11.15 16.01
C GLU A 201 -9.27 10.59 16.15
N GLU A 202 -9.71 9.82 15.16
CA GLU A 202 -11.05 9.26 15.00
C GLU A 202 -10.98 7.88 14.30
N ASP A 203 -12.07 7.13 14.38
CA ASP A 203 -12.19 5.82 13.74
C ASP A 203 -11.97 5.94 12.23
N SER A 204 -11.06 5.12 11.73
CA SER A 204 -10.54 5.27 10.37
C SER A 204 -10.25 3.91 9.76
N VAL A 205 -10.62 3.76 8.50
CA VAL A 205 -10.23 2.62 7.67
C VAL A 205 -8.90 2.92 7.02
N ILE A 206 -7.89 2.10 7.32
CA ILE A 206 -6.56 2.21 6.73
C ILE A 206 -6.34 1.06 5.76
N SER A 207 -6.01 1.40 4.52
CA SER A 207 -5.67 0.41 3.49
C SER A 207 -4.21 0.55 3.09
N TRP A 208 -3.42 -0.51 3.28
CA TRP A 208 -2.03 -0.57 2.83
C TRP A 208 -1.95 -1.28 1.48
N LYS A 209 -1.47 -0.59 0.46
CA LYS A 209 -1.41 -1.07 -0.92
C LYS A 209 0.03 -1.23 -1.38
N ARG A 210 0.39 -2.45 -1.81
CA ARG A 210 1.68 -2.72 -2.46
C ARG A 210 1.69 -2.11 -3.85
N LEU A 211 2.75 -1.39 -4.18
CA LEU A 211 2.98 -0.84 -5.51
C LEU A 211 3.59 -1.89 -6.42
N GLU A 212 2.88 -2.21 -7.50
CA GLU A 212 3.43 -3.00 -8.60
C GLU A 212 4.35 -2.12 -9.47
N PRO A 213 5.65 -2.46 -9.59
CA PRO A 213 6.59 -1.65 -10.35
C PRO A 213 6.29 -1.73 -11.85
N VAL A 214 5.96 -0.57 -12.45
CA VAL A 214 5.70 -0.46 -13.90
C VAL A 214 6.77 0.41 -14.55
N THR A 215 7.49 -0.14 -15.53
CA THR A 215 8.47 0.65 -16.31
C THR A 215 7.74 1.72 -17.14
N LYS A 216 7.88 3.00 -16.79
CA LYS A 216 7.28 4.12 -17.54
C LYS A 216 8.21 4.74 -18.58
N LYS A 217 9.51 4.78 -18.31
CA LYS A 217 10.54 5.34 -19.20
C LYS A 217 11.82 4.53 -19.05
N LYS A 218 12.55 4.35 -20.15
CA LYS A 218 13.92 3.82 -20.16
C LYS A 218 14.84 4.90 -20.70
N LEU A 219 15.98 5.11 -20.05
CA LEU A 219 17.01 6.06 -20.48
C LEU A 219 18.26 5.26 -20.84
N VAL A 220 18.82 5.55 -22.01
CA VAL A 220 20.16 5.08 -22.38
C VAL A 220 21.07 6.29 -22.32
N VAL A 221 21.96 6.32 -21.33
CA VAL A 221 22.85 7.45 -21.06
C VAL A 221 24.28 7.04 -21.41
N SER A 222 24.94 7.81 -22.28
CA SER A 222 26.38 7.72 -22.52
C SER A 222 27.06 8.93 -21.89
N VAL A 223 28.08 8.65 -21.07
CA VAL A 223 28.91 9.69 -20.45
C VAL A 223 30.06 9.99 -21.41
N LYS A 224 30.23 11.27 -21.81
CA LYS A 224 31.39 11.68 -22.61
C LYS A 224 32.66 11.46 -21.80
N LYS A 225 33.65 10.79 -22.39
CA LYS A 225 35.01 10.75 -21.84
C LYS A 225 35.69 12.05 -22.23
N GLU A 226 36.30 12.75 -21.26
CA GLU A 226 37.20 13.86 -21.57
C GLU A 226 38.42 13.31 -22.32
N GLU A 227 38.71 13.91 -23.48
CA GLU A 227 39.97 13.68 -24.19
C GLU A 227 41.07 14.33 -23.36
N LYS A 228 42.06 13.53 -22.93
CA LYS A 228 43.26 14.00 -22.22
C LYS A 228 44.21 14.72 -23.16
#